data_AF-A0AA97AU56-F1
#
_entry.id   AF-A0AA97AU56-F1
#
_cell.length_a   1.000
_cell.length_b   1.000
_cell.length_c   1.000
_cell.angle_alpha   90.00
_cell.angle_beta   90.00
_cell.angle_gamma   90.00
#
_symmetry.space_group_name_H-M   'P 1'
#
loop_
_entity.id
_entity.type
_entity.pdbx_description
1 polymer ?
#
loop_
_entity_poly.entity_id
_entity_poly.type
_entity_poly.pdbx_seq_one_letter_code
_entity_poly.pdbx_strand_id
1 'polypeptide(L)'
;MQLSNTELSQIQQTLSDYEPSQAAISSLLDHNGDLDASLEELLSAQMGQAVMGQQSLKQVTLEVIREQICGDDGFRQKIKEYTKNAESAPLLTSAIVYLASQVVLPFPVNPALATLLVLYFSKITLEIYCRYTEPEK
;
A
#
# COMPACT_ATOMS: atom_id res chain seq x y z
N MET A 1 8.46 1.74 -4.82
CA MET A 1 8.19 0.37 -5.35
C MET A 1 9.25 0.09 -6.41
N GLN A 2 9.67 -1.17 -6.62
CA GLN A 2 10.86 -1.44 -7.44
C GLN A 2 10.50 -2.25 -8.69
N LEU A 3 10.88 -1.74 -9.86
CA LEU A 3 10.90 -2.52 -11.11
C LEU A 3 12.19 -3.34 -11.21
N SER A 4 12.06 -4.57 -11.69
CA SER A 4 13.20 -5.38 -12.10
C SER A 4 13.81 -4.84 -13.41
N ASN A 5 15.07 -5.21 -13.66
CA ASN A 5 15.76 -4.86 -14.92
C ASN A 5 15.02 -5.39 -16.15
N THR A 6 14.36 -6.55 -16.02
CA THR A 6 13.54 -7.13 -17.09
C THR A 6 12.32 -6.26 -17.37
N GLU A 7 11.61 -5.82 -16.33
CA GLU A 7 10.45 -4.94 -16.48
C GLU A 7 10.84 -3.59 -17.07
N LEU A 8 11.96 -2.99 -16.61
CA LEU A 8 12.48 -1.74 -17.18
C LEU A 8 12.80 -1.87 -18.67
N SER A 9 13.51 -2.93 -19.05
CA SER A 9 13.86 -3.19 -20.46
C SER A 9 12.61 -3.40 -21.32
N GLN A 10 11.61 -4.10 -20.78
CA GLN A 10 10.36 -4.35 -21.47
C GLN A 10 9.54 -3.05 -21.63
N ILE A 11 9.47 -2.20 -20.62
CA ILE A 11 8.77 -0.92 -20.68
C ILE A 11 9.43 0.01 -21.71
N GLN A 12 10.77 0.11 -21.68
CA GLN A 12 11.53 0.87 -22.68
C GLN A 12 11.23 0.42 -24.10
N GLN A 13 11.25 -0.89 -24.34
CA GLN A 13 10.99 -1.44 -25.66
C GLN A 13 9.53 -1.23 -26.08
N THR A 14 8.59 -1.39 -25.17
CA THR A 14 7.16 -1.25 -25.45
C THR A 14 6.78 0.19 -25.78
N LEU A 15 7.46 1.16 -25.15
CA LEU A 15 7.14 2.58 -25.23
C LEU A 15 8.16 3.38 -26.05
N SER A 16 9.04 2.71 -26.80
CA SER A 16 10.15 3.35 -27.53
C SER A 16 9.68 4.47 -28.46
N ASP A 17 8.52 4.29 -29.08
CA ASP A 17 7.98 5.20 -30.08
C ASP A 17 6.95 6.19 -29.50
N TYR A 18 6.67 6.10 -28.20
CA TYR A 18 5.72 6.97 -27.52
C TYR A 18 6.44 8.10 -26.79
N GLU A 19 6.66 9.21 -27.50
CA GLU A 19 7.39 10.40 -27.02
C GLU A 19 6.93 10.90 -25.63
N PRO A 20 5.63 10.98 -25.31
CA PRO A 20 5.19 11.47 -23.99
C PRO A 20 5.67 10.64 -22.80
N SER A 21 6.08 9.39 -23.00
CA SER A 21 6.59 8.53 -21.93
C SER A 21 8.09 8.66 -21.66
N GLN A 22 8.85 9.33 -22.53
CA GLN A 22 10.31 9.32 -22.46
C GLN A 22 10.84 9.97 -21.18
N ALA A 23 10.20 11.03 -20.69
CA ALA A 23 10.56 11.65 -19.41
C ALA A 23 10.38 10.67 -18.23
N ALA A 24 9.30 9.87 -18.25
CA ALA A 24 9.05 8.87 -17.21
C ALA A 24 10.04 7.71 -17.30
N ILE A 25 10.37 7.25 -18.51
CA ILE A 25 11.36 6.20 -18.73
C ILE A 25 12.76 6.65 -18.30
N SER A 26 13.14 7.90 -18.59
CA SER A 26 14.43 8.46 -18.17
C SER A 26 14.54 8.51 -16.65
N SER A 27 13.53 9.07 -15.98
CA SER A 27 13.51 9.13 -14.51
C SER A 27 13.58 7.72 -13.89
N LEU A 28 12.84 6.76 -14.44
CA LEU A 28 12.94 5.35 -14.01
C LEU A 28 14.36 4.77 -14.16
N LEU A 29 15.12 5.14 -15.18
CA LEU A 29 16.50 4.69 -15.33
C LEU A 29 17.42 5.35 -14.32
N ASP A 30 17.28 6.65 -14.15
CA ASP A 30 18.11 7.45 -13.23
C ASP A 30 17.93 6.99 -11.77
N HIS A 31 16.72 6.57 -11.42
CA HIS A 31 16.39 5.97 -10.11
C HIS A 31 16.47 4.44 -10.08
N ASN A 32 17.13 3.81 -11.06
CA ASN A 32 17.33 2.36 -11.13
C ASN A 32 16.04 1.53 -10.95
N GLY A 33 14.90 2.02 -11.43
CA GLY A 33 13.60 1.39 -11.34
C GLY A 33 12.80 1.66 -10.07
N ASP A 34 13.25 2.57 -9.20
CA ASP A 34 12.42 3.01 -8.07
C ASP A 34 11.29 3.93 -8.55
N LEU A 35 10.09 3.37 -8.60
CA LEU A 35 8.86 4.04 -9.02
C LEU A 35 8.50 5.22 -8.11
N ASP A 36 8.76 5.12 -6.80
CA ASP A 36 8.34 6.17 -5.86
C ASP A 36 9.21 7.41 -6.06
N ALA A 37 10.53 7.20 -6.13
CA ALA A 37 11.51 8.26 -6.38
C ALA A 37 11.32 8.90 -7.76
N SER A 38 11.07 8.08 -8.79
CA SER A 38 10.82 8.58 -10.15
C SER A 38 9.55 9.42 -10.23
N LEU A 39 8.48 8.97 -9.57
CA LEU A 39 7.23 9.72 -9.52
C LEU A 39 7.39 11.04 -8.75
N GLU A 40 8.08 11.02 -7.61
CA GLU A 40 8.37 12.22 -6.82
C GLU A 40 9.17 13.25 -7.63
N GLU A 41 10.17 12.82 -8.39
CA GLU A 41 10.94 13.69 -9.26
C GLU A 41 10.06 14.38 -10.31
N LEU A 42 9.26 13.61 -11.05
CA LEU A 42 8.40 14.14 -12.10
C LEU A 42 7.33 15.11 -11.55
N LEU A 43 6.71 14.75 -10.42
CA LEU A 43 5.74 15.60 -9.74
C LEU A 43 6.39 16.89 -9.23
N SER A 44 7.60 16.80 -8.68
CA SER A 44 8.37 17.95 -8.21
C SER A 44 8.76 18.88 -9.36
N ALA A 45 9.14 18.32 -10.51
CA ALA A 45 9.46 19.08 -11.71
C ALA A 45 8.22 19.79 -12.30
N GLN A 46 7.04 19.16 -12.22
CA GLN A 46 5.81 19.71 -12.79
C GLN A 46 5.10 20.72 -11.88
N MET A 47 5.02 20.45 -10.57
CA MET A 47 4.24 21.27 -9.62
C MET A 47 5.12 22.19 -8.77
N GLY A 48 6.44 21.98 -8.77
CA GLY A 48 7.39 22.69 -7.93
C GLY A 48 7.49 22.08 -6.52
N GLN A 49 8.71 22.04 -5.99
CA GLN A 49 9.00 21.46 -4.66
C GLN A 49 8.22 22.10 -3.51
N ALA A 50 7.82 23.38 -3.63
CA ALA A 50 7.08 24.09 -2.60
C ALA A 50 5.65 23.54 -2.37
N VAL A 51 5.10 22.79 -3.34
CA VAL A 51 3.78 22.15 -3.24
C VAL A 51 3.90 20.73 -2.64
N MET A 52 5.09 20.14 -2.68
CA MET A 52 5.35 18.79 -2.17
C MET A 52 5.58 18.83 -0.65
N GLY A 53 5.03 17.85 0.06
CA GLY A 53 5.30 17.67 1.49
C GLY A 53 6.76 17.27 1.75
N GLN A 54 7.22 17.36 3.00
CA GLN A 54 8.58 16.95 3.38
C GLN A 54 8.77 15.42 3.42
N GLN A 55 7.69 14.66 3.53
CA GLN A 55 7.71 13.21 3.56
C GLN A 55 7.74 12.65 2.14
N SER A 56 8.46 11.55 1.93
CA SER A 56 8.42 10.83 0.66
C SER A 56 7.06 10.13 0.49
N LEU A 57 6.62 9.93 -0.75
CA LEU A 57 5.44 9.15 -1.11
C LEU A 57 5.47 7.77 -0.48
N LYS A 58 6.65 7.14 -0.39
CA LYS A 58 6.82 5.85 0.29
C LYS A 58 6.47 5.94 1.78
N GLN A 59 6.93 6.99 2.47
CA GLN A 59 6.60 7.21 3.88
C GLN A 59 5.10 7.42 4.06
N VAL A 60 4.50 8.32 3.28
CA VAL A 60 3.07 8.59 3.32
C VAL A 60 2.25 7.33 3.00
N THR A 61 2.66 6.54 2.02
CA THR A 61 2.00 5.27 1.67
C THR A 61 2.03 4.28 2.83
N LEU A 62 3.17 4.13 3.50
CA LEU A 62 3.28 3.27 4.68
C LEU A 62 2.43 3.75 5.84
N GLU A 63 2.34 5.07 6.04
CA GLU A 63 1.48 5.69 7.06
C GLU A 63 0.00 5.41 6.77
N VAL A 64 -0.45 5.57 5.53
CA VAL A 64 -1.83 5.26 5.13
C VAL A 64 -2.15 3.78 5.31
N ILE A 65 -1.26 2.87 4.89
CA ILE A 65 -1.45 1.43 5.10
C ILE A 65 -1.56 1.12 6.60
N ARG A 66 -0.68 1.71 7.42
CA ARG A 66 -0.72 1.56 8.87
C ARG A 66 -2.04 2.07 9.43
N GLU A 67 -2.54 3.22 8.99
CA GLU A 67 -3.81 3.77 9.46
C GLU A 67 -4.98 2.84 9.10
N GLN A 68 -5.05 2.34 7.87
CA GLN A 68 -6.08 1.38 7.43
C GLN A 68 -6.04 0.08 8.25
N ILE A 69 -4.86 -0.35 8.71
CA ILE A 69 -4.72 -1.59 9.50
C ILE A 69 -4.93 -1.33 10.99
N CYS A 70 -4.29 -0.31 11.54
CA CYS A 70 -4.10 -0.10 12.98
C CYS A 70 -4.90 1.06 13.58
N GLY A 71 -5.46 1.93 12.75
CA GLY A 71 -6.24 3.10 13.18
C GLY A 71 -7.53 2.72 13.91
N ASP A 72 -8.16 3.71 14.53
CA ASP A 72 -9.33 3.51 15.40
C ASP A 72 -10.55 2.92 14.64
N ASP A 73 -10.68 3.22 13.35
CA ASP A 73 -11.67 2.63 12.44
C ASP A 73 -11.11 1.56 11.51
N GLY A 74 -9.83 1.20 11.69
CA GLY A 74 -9.10 0.27 10.83
C GLY A 74 -9.43 -1.20 11.02
N PHE A 75 -8.74 -2.05 10.25
CA PHE A 75 -8.94 -3.50 10.26
C PHE A 75 -8.77 -4.13 11.66
N ARG A 76 -7.81 -3.66 12.47
CA ARG A 76 -7.60 -4.10 13.85
C ARG A 76 -8.86 -3.95 14.70
N GLN A 77 -9.55 -2.82 14.59
CA GLN A 77 -10.78 -2.59 15.35
C GLN A 77 -11.89 -3.54 14.90
N LYS A 78 -12.04 -3.78 13.59
CA LYS A 78 -13.02 -4.73 13.05
C LYS A 78 -12.77 -6.17 13.54
N ILE A 79 -11.51 -6.59 13.61
CA ILE A 79 -11.11 -7.89 14.18
C ILE A 79 -11.37 -7.94 15.69
N LYS A 80 -11.11 -6.85 16.42
CA LYS A 80 -11.40 -6.74 17.86
C LYS A 80 -12.90 -6.82 18.15
N GLU A 81 -13.73 -6.22 17.31
CA GLU A 81 -15.19 -6.28 17.40
C GLU A 81 -15.71 -7.69 17.13
N TYR A 82 -15.23 -8.33 16.07
CA TYR A 82 -15.56 -9.72 15.76
C TYR A 82 -15.13 -10.68 16.88
N THR A 83 -13.89 -10.59 17.37
CA THR A 83 -13.38 -11.51 18.42
C THR A 83 -14.15 -11.40 19.74
N LYS A 84 -14.69 -10.22 20.08
CA LYS A 84 -15.58 -10.04 21.23
C LYS A 84 -16.94 -10.73 21.06
N ASN A 85 -17.39 -10.91 19.82
CA ASN A 85 -18.69 -11.51 19.48
C ASN A 85 -18.52 -12.51 18.32
N ALA A 86 -17.71 -13.55 18.54
CA ALA A 86 -17.22 -14.43 17.48
C ALA A 86 -18.32 -15.23 16.75
N GLU A 87 -19.53 -15.31 17.31
CA GLU A 87 -20.71 -15.92 16.69
C GLU A 87 -21.42 -14.97 15.69
N SER A 88 -21.04 -13.69 15.66
CA SER A 88 -21.63 -12.69 14.78
C SER A 88 -21.10 -12.83 13.36
N ALA A 89 -21.86 -13.55 12.52
CA ALA A 89 -21.60 -13.63 11.09
C ALA A 89 -21.49 -12.25 10.41
N PRO A 90 -22.32 -11.23 10.72
CA PRO A 90 -22.18 -9.89 10.13
C PRO A 90 -20.84 -9.22 10.41
N LEU A 91 -20.29 -9.36 11.63
CA LEU A 91 -18.98 -8.78 11.98
C LEU A 91 -17.85 -9.45 11.21
N LEU A 92 -17.89 -10.78 11.10
CA LEU A 92 -16.92 -11.53 10.30
C LEU A 92 -16.96 -11.09 8.83
N THR A 93 -18.15 -11.03 8.23
CA THR A 93 -18.34 -10.58 6.85
C THR A 93 -17.84 -9.15 6.65
N SER A 94 -18.10 -8.25 7.60
CA SER A 94 -17.63 -6.86 7.52
C SER A 94 -16.11 -6.76 7.51
N ALA A 95 -15.41 -7.56 8.32
CA ALA A 95 -13.95 -7.59 8.35
C ALA A 95 -13.36 -8.15 7.06
N ILE A 96 -13.99 -9.18 6.48
CA ILE A 96 -13.60 -9.79 5.20
C ILE A 96 -13.74 -8.77 4.07
N VAL A 97 -14.90 -8.09 3.99
CA VAL A 97 -15.14 -7.07 2.97
C VAL A 97 -14.13 -5.92 3.11
N TYR A 98 -13.91 -5.42 4.34
CA TYR A 98 -12.96 -4.35 4.59
C TYR A 98 -11.54 -4.71 4.09
N LEU A 99 -11.05 -5.92 4.41
CA LEU A 99 -9.74 -6.37 3.97
C LEU A 99 -9.67 -6.55 2.45
N ALA A 100 -10.74 -7.02 1.81
CA ALA A 100 -10.77 -7.29 0.38
C ALA A 100 -10.92 -6.02 -0.48
N SER A 101 -11.57 -4.97 0.03
CA SER A 101 -11.97 -3.80 -0.78
C SER A 101 -11.47 -2.45 -0.29
N GLN A 102 -11.09 -2.31 0.98
CA GLN A 102 -10.72 -1.02 1.56
C GLN A 102 -9.24 -0.95 1.94
N VAL A 103 -8.61 -2.09 2.27
CA VAL A 103 -7.16 -2.11 2.52
C VAL A 103 -6.41 -2.15 1.21
N VAL A 104 -5.60 -1.13 0.96
CA VAL A 104 -4.68 -1.08 -0.19
C VAL A 104 -3.49 -1.98 0.14
N LEU A 105 -3.49 -3.20 -0.41
CA LEU A 105 -2.40 -4.16 -0.27
C LEU A 105 -1.60 -4.27 -1.57
N PRO A 106 -0.29 -4.59 -1.50
CA PRO A 106 0.56 -4.75 -2.67
C PRO A 106 0.24 -6.00 -3.50
N PHE A 107 -0.76 -6.79 -3.11
CA PHE A 107 -1.21 -8.00 -3.80
C PHE A 107 -2.74 -8.07 -3.82
N PRO A 108 -3.33 -8.66 -4.88
CA PRO A 108 -4.78 -8.81 -4.97
C PRO A 108 -5.29 -9.77 -3.90
N VAL A 109 -6.29 -9.33 -3.15
CA VAL A 109 -6.94 -10.14 -2.11
C VAL A 109 -8.34 -10.52 -2.58
N ASN A 110 -8.51 -11.79 -2.96
CA ASN A 110 -9.83 -12.32 -3.26
C ASN A 110 -10.60 -12.67 -1.97
N PRO A 111 -11.93 -12.86 -2.02
CA PRO A 111 -12.73 -13.14 -0.82
C PRO A 111 -12.29 -14.38 -0.03
N ALA A 112 -11.79 -15.42 -0.71
CA ALA A 112 -11.32 -16.63 -0.04
C ALA A 112 -10.04 -16.36 0.77
N LEU A 113 -9.07 -15.65 0.19
CA LEU A 113 -7.85 -15.22 0.86
C LEU A 113 -8.15 -14.23 1.99
N ALA A 114 -9.05 -13.27 1.77
CA ALA A 114 -9.52 -12.35 2.80
C ALA A 114 -10.12 -13.08 4.00
N THR A 115 -10.94 -14.10 3.74
CA THR A 115 -11.53 -14.95 4.79
C THR A 115 -10.45 -15.64 5.60
N LEU A 116 -9.49 -16.29 4.95
CA LEU A 116 -8.40 -16.98 5.62
C LEU A 116 -7.54 -16.01 6.45
N LEU A 117 -7.20 -14.85 5.89
CA LEU A 117 -6.44 -13.81 6.57
C LEU A 117 -7.20 -13.26 7.78
N VAL A 118 -8.50 -12.97 7.67
CA VAL A 118 -9.33 -12.52 8.80
C VAL A 118 -9.36 -13.56 9.93
N LEU A 119 -9.54 -14.84 9.59
CA LEU A 119 -9.52 -15.92 10.59
C LEU A 119 -8.12 -16.05 11.22
N TYR A 120 -7.06 -15.93 10.43
CA TYR A 120 -5.68 -15.97 10.91
C TYR A 120 -5.37 -14.78 11.84
N PHE A 121 -5.76 -13.56 11.44
CA PHE A 121 -5.61 -12.34 12.24
C PHE A 121 -6.51 -12.31 13.46
N SER A 122 -7.63 -13.06 13.49
CA SER A 122 -8.41 -13.25 14.71
C SER A 122 -7.67 -14.09 15.76
N LYS A 123 -6.67 -14.87 15.34
CA LYS A 123 -5.81 -15.69 16.20
C LYS A 123 -4.47 -15.01 16.53
N ILE A 124 -3.99 -14.12 15.66
CA ILE A 124 -2.79 -13.31 15.89
C ILE A 124 -3.12 -12.01 16.60
N THR A 125 -2.27 -11.57 17.51
CA THR A 125 -2.41 -10.25 18.10
C THR A 125 -1.87 -9.19 17.14
N LEU A 126 -2.76 -8.62 16.30
CA LEU A 126 -2.46 -7.43 15.46
C LEU A 126 -1.88 -6.26 16.29
N GLU A 127 -2.12 -6.25 17.60
CA GLU A 127 -1.49 -5.38 18.59
C GLU A 127 0.05 -5.35 18.46
N ILE A 128 0.71 -6.51 18.28
CA ILE A 128 2.18 -6.57 18.22
C ILE A 128 2.67 -5.87 16.96
N TYR A 129 2.06 -6.15 15.81
CA TYR A 129 2.38 -5.48 14.56
C TYR A 129 2.15 -3.97 14.65
N CYS A 130 1.02 -3.53 15.22
CA CYS A 130 0.71 -2.11 15.38
C CYS A 130 1.64 -1.39 16.36
N ARG A 131 2.10 -2.05 17.43
CA ARG A 131 3.12 -1.47 18.32
C ARG A 131 4.50 -1.42 17.66
N TYR A 132 4.88 -2.48 16.93
CA TYR A 132 6.16 -2.56 16.24
C TYR A 132 6.32 -1.50 15.14
N THR A 133 5.24 -1.20 14.42
CA THR A 133 5.26 -0.24 13.31
C THR A 133 4.92 1.20 13.75
N GLU A 134 4.85 1.46 15.06
CA GLU A 134 4.52 2.79 15.58
C GLU A 134 5.67 3.77 15.31
N PRO A 135 5.41 4.93 14.67
CA PRO A 135 6.47 5.88 14.39
C PRO A 135 7.09 6.37 15.71
N GLU A 136 8.42 6.47 15.73
CA GLU A 136 9.14 7.10 16.84
C GLU A 136 8.74 8.59 16.91
N LYS A 137 8.47 9.07 18.13
CA LYS A 137 8.03 10.46 18.38
C LYS A 137 9.16 11.46 18.28
#